data_AF-A0A7S3S5E5-F1
#
_entry.id   AF-A0A7S3S5E5-F1
#
_cell.length_a   1.000
_cell.length_b   1.000
_cell.length_c   1.000
_cell.angle_alpha   90.00
_cell.angle_beta   90.00
_cell.angle_gamma   90.00
#
_symmetry.space_group_name_H-M   'P 1'
#
loop_
_entity.id
_entity.type
_entity.pdbx_description
1 polymer ?
#
loop_
_entity_poly.entity_id
_entity_poly.type
_entity_poly.pdbx_seq_one_letter_code
_entity_poly.pdbx_strand_id
1 'polypeptide(L)'
;LDESLPFDASGVPLFLTVSNLGPHLVADCSAAERRAAGSALSLGLNAAGEVCAVRGGGGCGVHLALAADMLQTARLLCAALLEAVADATAAALRDAQMRGHPYAESGAYGFLA
;
A
#
# COMPACT_ATOMS: atom_id res chain seq x y z
N LEU A 1 13.86 25.29 3.49
CA LEU A 1 12.72 24.41 3.81
C LEU A 1 12.62 24.40 5.32
N ASP A 2 11.46 24.71 5.87
CA ASP A 2 11.24 24.58 7.31
C ASP A 2 11.11 23.09 7.63
N GLU A 3 12.14 22.52 8.25
CA GLU A 3 12.18 21.08 8.58
C GLU A 3 11.19 20.71 9.70
N SER A 4 10.52 21.69 10.31
CA SER A 4 9.54 21.48 11.38
C SER A 4 8.09 21.35 10.90
N LEU A 5 7.82 21.59 9.62
CA LEU A 5 6.47 21.47 9.04
C LEU A 5 6.17 20.01 8.68
N PRO A 6 5.11 19.40 9.23
CA PRO A 6 4.73 18.03 8.90
C PRO A 6 4.36 17.91 7.42
N PHE A 7 4.85 16.83 6.80
CA PHE A 7 4.54 16.50 5.41
C PHE A 7 3.15 15.87 5.33
N ASP A 8 2.26 16.47 4.52
CA ASP A 8 0.96 15.87 4.22
C ASP A 8 1.14 14.65 3.32
N ALA A 9 0.98 13.46 3.93
CA ALA A 9 1.11 12.18 3.26
C ALA A 9 -0.23 11.62 2.75
N SER A 10 -1.35 12.33 2.93
CA SER A 10 -2.69 11.85 2.54
C SER A 10 -2.80 11.50 1.05
N GLY A 11 -2.02 12.18 0.21
CA GLY A 11 -1.96 11.93 -1.24
C GLY A 11 -1.01 10.81 -1.68
N VAL A 12 -0.28 10.17 -0.76
CA VAL A 12 0.70 9.13 -1.10
C VAL A 12 -0.02 7.81 -1.40
N PRO A 13 0.08 7.25 -2.62
CA PRO A 13 -0.59 6.00 -2.96
C PRO A 13 0.11 4.80 -2.33
N LEU A 14 -0.67 3.77 -2.00
CA LEU A 14 -0.18 2.49 -1.55
C LEU A 14 0.08 1.58 -2.76
N PHE A 15 1.28 1.00 -2.82
CA PHE A 15 1.66 0.06 -3.89
C PHE A 15 1.52 -1.39 -3.43
N LEU A 16 0.74 -2.16 -4.17
CA LEU A 16 0.48 -3.58 -3.94
C LEU A 16 0.88 -4.40 -5.15
N THR A 17 1.38 -5.61 -4.94
CA THR A 17 1.54 -6.59 -6.02
C THR A 17 0.69 -7.81 -5.71
N VAL A 18 -0.25 -8.12 -6.61
CA VAL A 18 -1.08 -9.32 -6.55
C VAL A 18 -0.62 -10.26 -7.67
N SER A 19 -0.33 -11.50 -7.32
CA SER A 19 0.11 -12.54 -8.27
C SER A 19 -0.86 -13.71 -8.24
N ASN A 20 -0.97 -14.45 -9.35
CA ASN A 20 -1.68 -15.73 -9.33
C ASN A 20 -0.68 -16.88 -9.12
N LEU A 21 -0.98 -17.71 -8.13
CA LEU A 21 -0.26 -18.94 -7.84
C LEU A 21 -1.25 -20.10 -8.01
N GLY A 22 -1.24 -20.70 -9.20
CA GLY A 22 -2.27 -21.66 -9.60
C GLY A 22 -3.67 -20.99 -9.58
N PRO A 23 -4.64 -21.52 -8.81
CA PRO A 23 -5.98 -20.93 -8.71
C PRO A 23 -6.10 -19.80 -7.68
N HIS A 24 -5.04 -19.50 -6.93
CA HIS A 24 -5.10 -18.55 -5.83
C HIS A 24 -4.48 -17.20 -6.20
N LEU A 25 -5.07 -16.12 -5.68
CA LEU A 25 -4.45 -14.80 -5.68
C LEU A 25 -3.66 -14.62 -4.40
N VAL A 26 -2.42 -14.17 -4.52
CA VAL A 26 -1.50 -13.95 -3.42
C VAL A 26 -0.94 -12.54 -3.52
N ALA A 27 -1.05 -11.77 -2.43
CA ALA A 27 -0.44 -10.46 -2.32
C ALA A 27 0.97 -10.58 -1.74
N ASP A 28 1.89 -9.71 -2.19
CA ASP A 28 3.27 -9.61 -1.70
C ASP A 28 4.01 -10.95 -1.61
N CYS A 29 4.00 -11.71 -2.72
CA CYS A 29 4.65 -13.01 -2.79
C CYS A 29 6.11 -12.95 -2.35
N SER A 30 6.50 -13.94 -1.53
CA SER A 30 7.89 -14.27 -1.26
C SER A 30 8.66 -14.59 -2.54
N ALA A 31 9.98 -14.60 -2.48
CA ALA A 31 10.81 -14.92 -3.64
C ALA A 31 10.53 -16.33 -4.20
N ALA A 32 10.14 -17.29 -3.37
CA ALA A 32 9.80 -18.65 -3.82
C ALA A 32 8.44 -18.66 -4.55
N GLU A 33 7.41 -18.06 -3.97
CA GLU A 33 6.07 -17.97 -4.57
C GLU A 33 6.10 -17.18 -5.87
N ARG A 34 6.84 -16.07 -5.92
CA ARG A 34 6.97 -15.23 -7.12
C ARG A 34 7.57 -15.99 -8.31
N ARG A 35 8.49 -16.93 -8.06
CA ARG A 35 9.08 -17.76 -9.12
C ARG A 35 8.08 -18.78 -9.67
N ALA A 36 7.13 -19.20 -8.85
CA ALA A 36 6.08 -20.14 -9.22
C ALA A 36 4.80 -19.44 -9.74
N ALA A 37 4.67 -18.13 -9.53
CA ALA A 37 3.55 -17.34 -10.00
C ALA A 37 3.58 -17.17 -11.52
N GLY A 38 2.41 -17.19 -12.16
CA GLY A 38 2.30 -16.99 -13.60
C GLY A 38 2.35 -15.52 -13.97
N SER A 39 1.27 -14.83 -13.62
CA SER A 39 0.98 -13.42 -13.83
C SER A 39 1.07 -12.65 -12.52
N ALA A 40 1.49 -11.40 -12.61
CA ALA A 40 1.43 -10.46 -11.50
C ALA A 40 0.93 -9.10 -11.98
N LEU A 41 0.26 -8.38 -11.09
CA LEU A 41 -0.19 -7.02 -11.30
C LEU A 41 0.25 -6.17 -10.11
N SER A 42 1.12 -5.20 -10.36
CA SER A 42 1.48 -4.17 -9.40
C SER A 42 0.60 -2.95 -9.61
N LEU A 43 -0.05 -2.49 -8.55
CA LEU A 43 -1.06 -1.43 -8.55
C LEU A 43 -0.66 -0.37 -7.53
N GLY A 44 -0.67 0.90 -7.95
CA GLY A 44 -0.68 2.03 -7.03
C GLY A 44 -2.11 2.48 -6.83
N LEU A 45 -2.58 2.51 -5.58
CA LEU A 45 -3.94 2.88 -5.21
C LEU A 45 -3.93 4.05 -4.24
N ASN A 46 -4.77 5.06 -4.45
CA ASN A 46 -4.96 6.14 -3.48
C ASN A 46 -5.92 5.71 -2.35
N ALA A 47 -6.16 6.61 -1.39
CA ALA A 47 -7.08 6.35 -0.27
C ALA A 47 -8.54 6.07 -0.69
N ALA A 48 -8.95 6.52 -1.89
CA ALA A 48 -10.26 6.21 -2.45
C ALA A 48 -10.30 4.86 -3.21
N GLY A 49 -9.18 4.13 -3.28
CA GLY A 49 -9.07 2.89 -4.04
C GLY A 49 -9.04 3.09 -5.56
N GLU A 50 -8.76 4.31 -6.02
CA GLU A 50 -8.57 4.63 -7.43
C GLU A 50 -7.17 4.27 -7.88
N VAL A 51 -7.05 3.84 -9.13
CA VAL A 51 -5.79 3.38 -9.70
C VAL A 51 -4.95 4.56 -10.17
N CYS A 52 -3.79 4.74 -9.55
CA CYS A 52 -2.82 5.78 -9.89
C CYS A 52 -1.68 5.24 -10.76
N ALA A 53 -1.41 3.94 -10.67
CA ALA A 53 -0.37 3.26 -11.43
C ALA A 53 -0.72 1.79 -11.66
N VAL A 54 -0.34 1.25 -12.82
CA VAL A 54 -0.49 -0.17 -13.15
C VAL A 54 0.77 -0.65 -13.84
N ARG A 55 1.26 -1.82 -13.42
CA ARG A 55 2.33 -2.54 -14.10
C ARG A 55 2.01 -4.03 -14.13
N GLY A 56 1.95 -4.60 -15.33
CA GLY A 56 1.97 -6.05 -15.51
C GLY A 56 3.36 -6.62 -15.21
N GLY A 57 3.39 -7.79 -14.60
CA GLY A 57 4.60 -8.55 -14.30
C GLY A 57 4.34 -10.06 -14.33
N GLY A 58 5.36 -10.82 -13.95
CA GLY A 58 5.33 -12.28 -14.05
C GLY A 58 5.94 -12.79 -15.35
N GLY A 59 5.85 -14.11 -15.57
CA GLY A 59 6.41 -14.80 -16.73
C GLY A 59 5.46 -14.88 -17.93
N CYS A 60 4.20 -14.47 -17.77
CA CYS A 60 3.18 -14.50 -18.82
C CYS A 60 2.28 -13.25 -18.80
N GLY A 61 1.51 -13.05 -19.86
CA GLY A 61 0.50 -11.98 -19.93
C GLY A 61 -0.61 -12.18 -18.89
N VAL A 62 -1.26 -11.09 -18.49
CA VAL A 62 -2.38 -11.12 -17.53
C VAL A 62 -3.69 -11.15 -18.30
N HIS A 63 -4.52 -12.18 -18.07
CA HIS A 63 -5.87 -12.23 -18.65
C HIS A 63 -6.76 -11.13 -18.05
N LEU A 64 -7.62 -10.49 -18.84
CA LEU A 64 -8.42 -9.34 -18.37
C LEU A 64 -9.35 -9.67 -17.21
N ALA A 65 -9.97 -10.85 -17.21
CA ALA A 65 -10.79 -11.29 -16.08
C ALA A 65 -9.96 -11.42 -14.79
N LEU A 66 -8.76 -12.01 -14.91
CA LEU A 66 -7.84 -12.14 -13.78
C LEU A 66 -7.34 -10.78 -13.29
N ALA A 67 -7.08 -9.84 -14.21
CA ALA A 67 -6.68 -8.48 -13.86
C ALA A 67 -7.80 -7.74 -13.09
N ALA A 68 -9.06 -7.95 -13.47
CA ALA A 68 -10.21 -7.38 -12.75
C ALA A 68 -10.31 -7.95 -11.33
N ASP A 69 -10.15 -9.27 -11.17
CA ASP A 69 -10.14 -9.92 -9.86
C ASP A 69 -8.97 -9.41 -8.99
N MET A 70 -7.76 -9.33 -9.56
CA MET A 70 -6.57 -8.78 -8.89
C MET A 70 -6.77 -7.33 -8.43
N LEU A 71 -7.39 -6.49 -9.26
CA LEU A 71 -7.71 -5.10 -8.90
C LEU A 71 -8.72 -5.03 -7.77
N GLN A 72 -9.78 -5.85 -7.82
CA GLN A 72 -10.78 -5.88 -6.77
C GLN A 72 -10.18 -6.35 -5.44
N THR A 73 -9.34 -7.40 -5.47
CA THR A 73 -8.58 -7.85 -4.30
C THR A 73 -7.66 -6.75 -3.77
N ALA A 74 -6.92 -6.06 -4.64
CA ALA A 74 -6.02 -4.99 -4.24
C ALA A 74 -6.76 -3.81 -3.58
N ARG A 75 -7.95 -3.44 -4.04
CA ARG A 75 -8.78 -2.40 -3.40
C ARG A 75 -9.17 -2.75 -1.98
N LEU A 76 -9.60 -4.00 -1.76
CA LEU A 76 -9.96 -4.48 -0.42
C LEU A 76 -8.75 -4.47 0.52
N LEU A 77 -7.59 -4.92 0.03
CA LEU A 77 -6.34 -4.90 0.79
C LEU A 77 -5.87 -3.47 1.07
N CYS A 78 -6.00 -2.56 0.10
CA CYS A 78 -5.60 -1.16 0.24
C CYS A 78 -6.34 -0.49 1.40
N ALA A 79 -7.65 -0.65 1.49
CA ALA A 79 -8.45 -0.09 2.58
C ALA A 79 -7.96 -0.58 3.95
N ALA A 80 -7.77 -1.90 4.11
CA ALA A 80 -7.30 -2.49 5.36
C ALA A 80 -5.86 -2.07 5.72
N LEU A 81 -4.97 -1.96 4.73
CA LEU A 81 -3.58 -1.57 4.96
C LEU A 81 -3.43 -0.08 5.26
N LEU A 82 -4.23 0.79 4.65
CA LEU A 82 -4.23 2.22 4.97
C LEU A 82 -4.67 2.47 6.41
N GLU A 83 -5.69 1.76 6.89
CA GLU A 83 -6.10 1.80 8.30
C GLU A 83 -4.95 1.33 9.22
N ALA A 84 -4.31 0.21 8.91
CA ALA A 84 -3.18 -0.29 9.68
C ALA A 84 -1.97 0.67 9.69
N VAL A 85 -1.70 1.35 8.57
CA VAL A 85 -0.64 2.38 8.48
C VAL A 85 -1.01 3.61 9.31
N ALA A 86 -2.27 4.05 9.27
CA ALA A 86 -2.75 5.15 10.09
C ALA A 86 -2.60 4.84 11.59
N ASP A 87 -2.98 3.63 12.01
CA ASP A 87 -2.82 3.20 13.41
C ASP A 87 -1.35 3.13 13.83
N ALA A 88 -0.49 2.54 13.00
CA ALA A 88 0.93 2.40 13.26
C ALA A 88 1.64 3.77 13.32
N THR A 89 1.29 4.70 12.43
CA THR A 89 1.84 6.06 12.42
C THR A 89 1.37 6.85 13.64
N ALA A 90 0.11 6.74 14.04
CA ALA A 90 -0.41 7.37 15.25
C ALA A 90 0.28 6.81 16.52
N ALA A 91 0.55 5.50 16.58
CA ALA A 91 1.30 4.88 17.68
C ALA A 91 2.75 5.37 17.72
N ALA A 92 3.45 5.36 16.59
CA ALA A 92 4.82 5.85 16.49
C ALA A 92 4.96 7.33 16.89
N LEU A 93 3.96 8.15 16.54
CA LEU A 93 3.91 9.56 16.94
C LEU A 93 3.80 9.71 18.46
N ARG A 94 2.89 8.97 19.10
CA ARG A 94 2.76 8.97 20.57
C ARG A 94 4.07 8.56 21.25
N ASP A 95 4.74 7.53 20.74
CA ASP A 95 6.04 7.08 21.27
C ASP A 95 7.16 8.10 21.06
N ALA A 96 7.12 8.90 19.98
CA ALA A 96 8.05 9.99 19.76
C ALA A 96 7.80 11.18 20.71
N GLN A 97 6.53 11.50 20.98
CA GLN A 97 6.12 12.52 21.96
C GLN A 97 6.62 12.18 23.36
N MET A 98 6.41 10.92 23.79
CA MET A 98 6.88 10.46 25.11
C MET A 98 8.40 10.50 25.26
N ARG A 99 9.15 10.41 24.16
CA ARG A 99 10.63 10.49 24.16
C ARG A 99 11.18 11.92 24.07
N GLY A 100 10.31 12.93 24.08
CA GLY A 100 10.71 14.34 24.00
C GLY A 100 11.32 14.71 22.64
N HIS A 101 10.93 14.02 21.56
CA HIS A 101 11.46 14.29 20.24
C HIS A 101 10.93 15.65 19.72
N PRO A 102 11.78 16.53 19.16
CA PRO A 102 11.42 17.93 18.85
C PRO A 102 10.29 18.10 17.81
N TYR A 103 9.98 17.07 17.02
CA TYR A 103 8.94 17.11 15.97
C TYR A 103 7.56 16.63 16.46
N ALA A 104 7.46 16.21 17.71
CA ALA A 104 6.31 15.50 18.23
C ALA A 104 5.13 16.41 18.60
N GLU A 105 5.34 17.73 18.69
CA GLU A 105 4.29 18.71 19.01
C GLU A 105 3.50 19.20 17.78
N SER A 106 3.95 18.89 16.55
CA SER A 106 3.25 19.29 15.33
C SER A 106 2.16 18.28 14.96
N GLY A 107 0.96 18.46 15.53
CA GLY A 107 -0.17 17.53 15.45
C GLY A 107 -0.85 17.36 14.08
N ALA A 108 -0.12 17.17 12.98
CA ALA A 108 -0.71 17.02 11.64
C ALA A 108 0.01 15.96 10.78
N TYR A 109 0.15 14.74 11.28
CA TYR A 109 0.47 13.58 10.43
C TYR A 109 -0.84 12.88 10.05
N GLY A 110 -1.62 13.51 9.17
CA GLY A 110 -2.86 12.94 8.66
C GLY A 110 -2.57 12.01 7.48
N PHE A 111 -2.62 10.69 7.69
CA PHE A 111 -2.62 9.73 6.58
C PHE A 111 -4.01 9.60 5.93
N LEU A 112 -5.06 10.05 6.63
CA LEU A 112 -6.45 9.98 6.22
C LEU A 112 -7.17 11.22 6.79
N ALA A 113 -7.47 12.20 5.94
CA ALA A 113 -8.38 13.30 6.22
C ALA A 113 -9.48 13.31 5.16
#